data_AF-A0A5M7B771-F1
#
_entry.id   AF-A0A5M7B771-F1
#
_cell.length_a   1.000
_cell.length_b   1.000
_cell.length_c   1.000
_cell.angle_alpha   90.00
_cell.angle_beta   90.00
_cell.angle_gamma   90.00
#
_symmetry.space_group_name_H-M   'P 1'
#
loop_
_entity.id
_entity.type
_entity.pdbx_description
1 polymer ?
#
loop_
_entity_poly.entity_id
_entity_poly.type
_entity_poly.pdbx_seq_one_letter_code
_entity_poly.pdbx_strand_id
1 'polypeptide(L)'
;MLGILLIYFIGKRFYDLAEEYNQNKWLYAILGVVLYYVSSFVFGMLIALLDIYVFDWGIDWDNNFGANFIGLPAALLALWGFYMFLESKWKKSVVVVKDEIDDIGKNIEDI
;
A
#
# COMPACT_ATOMS: atom_id res chain seq x y z
N MET A 1 10.07 -16.82 -12.29
CA MET A 1 9.54 -15.87 -13.30
C MET A 1 8.24 -15.17 -12.85
N LEU A 2 7.39 -15.78 -12.01
CA LEU A 2 6.14 -15.16 -11.51
C LEU A 2 6.36 -13.87 -10.71
N GLY A 3 7.46 -13.74 -9.97
CA GLY A 3 7.74 -12.54 -9.17
C GLY A 3 7.81 -11.25 -9.98
N ILE A 4 8.37 -11.29 -11.18
CA ILE A 4 8.46 -10.11 -12.07
C ILE A 4 7.07 -9.67 -12.54
N LEU A 5 6.20 -10.63 -12.86
CA LEU A 5 4.81 -10.34 -13.23
C LEU A 5 4.08 -9.68 -12.06
N LEU A 6 4.24 -10.20 -10.84
CA LEU A 6 3.63 -9.65 -9.63
C LEU A 6 4.07 -8.20 -9.38
N ILE A 7 5.37 -7.92 -9.48
CA ILE A 7 5.93 -6.56 -9.35
C ILE A 7 5.34 -5.62 -10.40
N TYR A 8 5.25 -6.06 -11.66
CA TYR A 8 4.66 -5.27 -12.73
C TYR A 8 3.19 -4.94 -12.44
N PHE A 9 2.39 -5.91 -12.00
CA PHE A 9 0.98 -5.67 -11.65
C PHE A 9 0.84 -4.71 -10.47
N ILE A 10 1.68 -4.84 -9.44
CA ILE A 10 1.69 -3.94 -8.29
C ILE A 10 2.01 -2.51 -8.75
N GLY A 11 3.13 -2.33 -9.44
CA GLY A 11 3.57 -1.03 -9.93
C GLY A 11 2.51 -0.38 -10.82
N LYS A 12 1.94 -1.15 -11.77
CA LYS A 12 0.86 -0.68 -12.64
C LYS A 12 -0.38 -0.25 -11.84
N ARG A 13 -0.80 -1.02 -10.83
CA ARG A 13 -1.99 -0.69 -10.05
C ARG A 13 -1.85 0.62 -9.28
N PHE A 14 -0.67 0.89 -8.70
CA PHE A 14 -0.39 2.15 -8.03
C PHE A 14 -0.15 3.31 -9.02
N TYR A 15 0.41 3.02 -10.20
CA TYR A 15 0.54 3.98 -11.29
C TYR A 15 -0.83 4.49 -11.73
N ASP A 16 -1.77 3.57 -12.03
CA ASP A 16 -3.12 3.89 -12.50
C ASP A 16 -3.88 4.71 -11.45
N LEU A 17 -3.79 4.33 -10.17
CA LEU A 17 -4.40 5.10 -9.07
C LEU A 17 -3.81 6.51 -8.99
N ALA A 18 -2.49 6.65 -9.06
CA ALA A 18 -1.86 7.97 -9.02
C ALA A 18 -2.22 8.82 -10.24
N GLU A 19 -2.38 8.21 -11.43
CA GLU A 19 -2.85 8.88 -12.63
C GLU A 19 -4.28 9.40 -12.48
N GLU A 20 -5.19 8.58 -11.95
CA GLU A 20 -6.61 8.94 -11.73
C GLU A 20 -6.78 10.18 -10.84
N TYR A 21 -5.95 10.29 -9.80
CA TYR A 21 -6.00 11.40 -8.84
C TYR A 21 -4.97 12.52 -9.12
N ASN A 22 -4.41 12.55 -10.34
CA ASN A 22 -3.43 13.54 -10.80
C ASN A 22 -2.21 13.70 -9.87
N GLN A 23 -1.74 12.60 -9.29
CA GLN A 23 -0.56 12.48 -8.44
C GLN A 23 0.68 12.04 -9.25
N ASN A 24 1.86 12.01 -8.61
CA ASN A 24 3.09 11.57 -9.26
C ASN A 24 3.10 10.05 -9.50
N LYS A 25 2.82 9.65 -10.74
CA LYS A 25 2.64 8.25 -11.17
C LYS A 25 3.84 7.36 -10.87
N TRP A 26 5.05 7.83 -11.18
CA TRP A 26 6.29 7.05 -10.99
C TRP A 26 6.65 6.87 -9.53
N LEU A 27 6.45 7.91 -8.71
CA LEU A 27 6.70 7.83 -7.27
C LEU A 27 5.85 6.71 -6.64
N TYR A 28 4.54 6.71 -6.89
CA TYR A 28 3.64 5.73 -6.28
C TYR A 28 3.77 4.33 -6.88
N ALA A 29 4.09 4.20 -8.16
CA ALA A 29 4.42 2.90 -8.77
C ALA A 29 5.63 2.25 -8.08
N ILE A 30 6.72 3.00 -7.90
CA ILE A 30 7.92 2.51 -7.21
C ILE A 30 7.61 2.24 -5.74
N LEU A 31 6.87 3.14 -5.08
CA LEU A 31 6.55 3.01 -3.67
C LEU A 31 5.68 1.79 -3.36
N GLY A 32 4.75 1.42 -4.25
CA GLY A 32 4.00 0.17 -4.15
C GLY A 32 4.91 -1.06 -4.22
N VAL A 33 5.88 -1.07 -5.12
CA VAL A 33 6.86 -2.17 -5.23
C VAL A 33 7.77 -2.23 -3.99
N VAL A 34 8.25 -1.08 -3.51
CA VAL A 34 9.04 -1.02 -2.28
C VAL A 34 8.23 -1.54 -1.09
N LEU A 35 6.95 -1.14 -0.98
CA LEU A 35 6.07 -1.58 0.08
C LEU A 35 5.88 -3.10 0.08
N TYR A 36 5.77 -3.74 -1.08
CA TYR A 36 5.70 -5.21 -1.18
C TYR A 36 6.90 -5.90 -0.49
N TYR A 37 8.12 -5.44 -0.77
CA TYR A 37 9.33 -6.02 -0.18
C TYR A 37 9.49 -5.66 1.30
N VAL A 38 9.28 -4.40 1.66
CA VAL A 38 9.41 -3.93 3.05
C VAL A 38 8.40 -4.61 3.95
N SER A 39 7.13 -4.70 3.52
CA SER A 39 6.08 -5.38 4.29
C SER A 39 6.36 -6.88 4.45
N SER A 40 6.76 -7.58 3.38
CA SER A 40 7.16 -9.00 3.47
C SER A 40 8.27 -9.20 4.50
N PHE A 41 9.29 -8.34 4.47
CA PHE A 41 10.43 -8.42 5.38
C PHE A 41 10.05 -8.14 6.83
N VAL A 42 9.32 -7.04 7.08
CA VAL A 42 8.89 -6.63 8.43
C VAL A 42 7.96 -7.67 9.04
N PHE A 43 6.97 -8.18 8.29
CA PHE A 43 6.08 -9.23 8.78
C PHE A 43 6.81 -10.55 8.98
N GLY A 44 7.70 -10.95 8.08
CA GLY A 44 8.52 -12.15 8.24
C GLY A 44 9.34 -12.10 9.53
N MET A 45 9.99 -10.96 9.80
CA MET A 45 10.73 -10.74 11.04
C MET A 45 9.82 -10.78 12.27
N LEU A 46 8.64 -10.15 12.21
CA LEU A 46 7.69 -10.13 13.33
C LEU A 46 7.20 -11.55 13.67
N ILE A 47 6.82 -12.34 12.66
CA ILE A 47 6.39 -13.73 12.84
C ILE A 47 7.54 -14.59 13.38
N ALA A 48 8.77 -14.40 12.91
CA ALA A 48 9.94 -15.12 13.41
C ALA A 48 10.21 -14.84 14.90
N LEU A 49 10.11 -13.58 15.32
CA LEU A 49 10.26 -13.23 16.73
C LEU A 49 9.12 -13.82 17.59
N LEU A 50 7.89 -13.81 17.09
CA LEU A 50 6.75 -14.38 17.82
C LEU A 50 6.85 -15.90 17.94
N ASP A 51 7.28 -16.59 16.89
CA ASP A 51 7.51 -18.03 16.89
C ASP A 51 8.59 -18.40 17.92
N ILE A 52 9.79 -17.80 17.82
CA ILE A 52 10.95 -18.16 18.66
C ILE A 52 10.75 -17.80 20.14
N TYR A 53 10.10 -16.67 20.45
CA TYR A 53 10.10 -16.14 21.82
C TYR A 53 8.76 -16.22 22.55
N VAL A 54 7.64 -16.42 21.85
CA VAL A 54 6.30 -16.30 22.46
C VAL A 54 5.48 -17.57 22.31
N PHE A 55 5.33 -18.08 21.09
CA PHE A 55 4.35 -19.11 20.79
C PHE A 55 4.92 -20.50 20.53
N ASP A 56 6.19 -20.61 20.11
CA ASP A 56 6.83 -21.87 19.74
C ASP A 56 5.98 -22.69 18.75
N TRP A 57 5.62 -22.09 17.62
CA TRP A 57 4.85 -22.76 16.56
C TRP A 57 5.67 -23.83 15.82
N GLY A 58 6.99 -23.90 16.06
CA GLY A 58 7.88 -24.88 15.45
C GLY A 58 8.09 -24.64 13.96
N ILE A 59 8.08 -23.38 13.53
CA ILE A 59 8.29 -23.02 12.13
C ILE A 59 9.75 -23.31 11.76
N ASP A 60 9.95 -24.06 10.68
CA ASP A 60 11.26 -24.28 10.08
C ASP A 60 11.66 -23.05 9.23
N TRP A 61 12.41 -22.14 9.84
CA TRP A 61 12.90 -20.91 9.22
C TRP A 61 14.03 -21.14 8.21
N ASP A 62 14.71 -22.29 8.26
CA ASP A 62 15.72 -22.68 7.27
C ASP A 62 15.04 -23.13 5.97
N ASN A 63 13.78 -23.57 6.05
CA ASN A 63 12.97 -23.88 4.88
C ASN A 63 12.46 -22.60 4.19
N ASN A 64 13.22 -22.18 3.17
CA ASN A 64 12.90 -21.06 2.30
C ASN A 64 11.47 -21.10 1.72
N PHE A 65 10.88 -22.28 1.48
CA PHE A 65 9.55 -22.34 0.87
C PHE A 65 8.44 -21.90 1.85
N GLY A 66 8.52 -22.35 3.11
CA GLY A 66 7.53 -22.02 4.14
C GLY A 66 7.56 -20.54 4.52
N ALA A 67 8.75 -19.99 4.74
CA ALA A 67 8.93 -18.59 5.12
C ALA A 67 8.45 -17.61 4.02
N ASN A 68 8.74 -17.90 2.75
CA ASN A 68 8.27 -17.07 1.63
C ASN A 68 6.73 -17.12 1.46
N PHE A 69 6.10 -18.24 1.81
CA PHE A 69 4.66 -18.39 1.68
C PHE A 69 3.88 -17.58 2.73
N ILE A 70 4.45 -17.38 3.92
CA ILE A 70 3.88 -16.54 4.99
C ILE A 70 4.01 -15.04 4.67
N GLY A 71 5.13 -14.64 4.05
CA GLY A 71 5.35 -13.24 3.66
C GLY A 71 4.36 -12.74 2.59
N LEU A 72 3.92 -13.62 1.70
CA LEU A 72 3.01 -13.31 0.59
C LEU A 72 1.65 -12.71 1.03
N PRO A 73 0.84 -13.37 1.89
CA PRO A 73 -0.44 -12.82 2.33
C PRO A 73 -0.27 -11.53 3.14
N ALA A 74 0.77 -11.43 3.95
CA ALA A 74 1.08 -10.23 4.70
C ALA A 74 1.37 -9.04 3.78
N ALA A 75 2.17 -9.26 2.74
CA ALA A 75 2.50 -8.23 1.76
C ALA A 75 1.28 -7.81 0.93
N LEU A 76 0.44 -8.75 0.53
CA LEU A 76 -0.81 -8.45 -0.18
C LEU A 76 -1.77 -7.62 0.68
N LEU A 77 -1.90 -7.94 1.96
CA LEU A 77 -2.70 -7.15 2.91
C LEU A 77 -2.15 -5.73 3.08
N ALA A 78 -0.83 -5.58 3.20
CA ALA A 78 -0.18 -4.27 3.30
C ALA A 78 -0.40 -3.43 2.02
N LEU A 79 -0.24 -4.04 0.85
CA LEU A 79 -0.50 -3.39 -0.44
C LEU A 79 -1.96 -2.94 -0.57
N TRP A 80 -2.91 -3.80 -0.21
CA TRP A 80 -4.34 -3.49 -0.26
C TRP A 80 -4.69 -2.36 0.71
N GLY A 81 -4.22 -2.43 1.95
CA GLY A 81 -4.46 -1.39 2.96
C GLY A 81 -3.88 -0.04 2.56
N PHE A 82 -2.66 -0.04 2.01
CA PHE A 82 -2.02 1.18 1.53
C PHE A 82 -2.71 1.77 0.30
N TYR A 83 -3.13 0.92 -0.66
CA TYR A 83 -3.94 1.35 -1.80
C TYR A 83 -5.22 2.05 -1.35
N MET A 84 -5.99 1.41 -0.46
CA MET A 84 -7.24 1.95 0.05
C MET A 84 -7.04 3.26 0.83
N PHE A 85 -5.95 3.35 1.60
CA PHE A 85 -5.59 4.59 2.30
C PHE A 85 -5.33 5.74 1.33
N LEU A 86 -4.52 5.51 0.27
CA LEU A 86 -4.24 6.52 -0.74
C LEU A 86 -5.49 6.94 -1.49
N GLU A 87 -6.29 5.97 -1.95
CA GLU A 87 -7.56 6.23 -2.64
C GLU A 87 -8.51 7.06 -1.79
N SER A 88 -8.72 6.69 -0.51
CA SER A 88 -9.58 7.46 0.40
C SER A 88 -9.06 8.87 0.64
N LYS A 89 -7.74 9.03 0.78
CA LYS A 89 -7.09 10.33 0.99
C LYS A 89 -7.26 11.23 -0.23
N TRP A 90 -6.99 10.71 -1.42
CA TRP A 90 -7.04 11.50 -2.65
C TRP A 90 -8.45 11.81 -3.12
N LYS A 91 -9.38 10.87 -2.91
CA LYS A 91 -10.80 11.11 -3.15
C LYS A 91 -11.32 12.27 -2.33
N LYS A 92 -10.93 12.38 -1.06
CA LYS A 92 -11.30 13.53 -0.21
C LYS A 92 -10.70 14.84 -0.72
N SER A 93 -9.44 14.86 -1.16
CA SER A 93 -8.84 16.10 -1.68
C SER A 93 -9.48 16.59 -2.98
N VAL A 94 -9.92 15.69 -3.86
CA VAL A 94 -10.60 16.08 -5.10
C VAL A 94 -11.99 16.69 -4.82
N VAL A 95 -12.69 16.21 -3.80
CA VAL A 95 -14.00 16.77 -3.41
C VAL A 95 -13.86 18.20 -2.89
N VAL A 96 -12.88 18.46 -2.02
CA VAL A 96 -12.66 19.81 -1.44
C VAL A 96 -12.40 20.86 -2.53
N VAL A 97 -11.57 20.55 -3.53
CA VAL A 97 -11.28 21.50 -4.63
C VAL A 97 -12.52 21.81 -5.48
N LYS A 98 -13.51 20.91 -5.51
CA LYS A 98 -14.71 21.09 -6.33
C LYS A 98 -15.75 22.01 -5.67
N ASP A 99 -15.80 22.02 -4.34
CA ASP A 99 -16.75 22.83 -3.57
C ASP A 99 -16.29 24.30 -3.38
N GLU A 100 -14.99 24.60 -3.58
CA GLU A 100 -14.44 25.96 -3.42
C GLU A 100 -14.79 26.93 -4.56
N ILE A 101 -15.17 26.43 -5.75
CA ILE A 101 -15.55 27.30 -6.89
C ILE A 101 -16.93 27.95 -6.64
N ASP A 102 -17.82 27.28 -5.91
CA ASP A 102 -19.17 27.78 -5.59
C ASP A 102 -19.18 28.84 -4.47
N ASP A 103 -18.05 29.07 -3.81
CA ASP A 103 -17.85 30.13 -2.81
C ASP A 103 -17.18 31.39 -3.37
N ILE A 104 -16.75 31.37 -4.64
CA ILE A 104 -16.21 32.55 -5.32
C ILE A 104 -17.35 33.56 -5.54
N GLY A 105 -17.34 34.65 -4.77
CA GLY A 105 -18.30 35.75 -4.89
C GLY A 105 -19.32 35.87 -3.74
N LYS A 106 -19.28 35.00 -2.73
CA LYS A 106 -20.04 35.22 -1.49
C LYS A 106 -19.38 36.33 -0.68
N ASN A 107 -20.16 37.35 -0.32
CA ASN A 107 -19.67 38.48 0.45
C ASN A 107 -19.54 38.06 1.92
N ILE A 108 -18.55 38.60 2.63
CA ILE A 108 -18.25 38.27 4.04
C ILE A 108 -19.44 38.61 4.96
N GLU A 109 -20.38 39.43 4.48
CA GLU A 109 -21.58 39.86 5.21
C GLU A 109 -22.72 38.82 5.24
N ASP A 110 -22.62 37.71 4.50
CA ASP A 110 -23.68 36.68 4.40
C ASP A 110 -23.40 35.39 5.21
N ILE A 111 -22.41 35.40 6.13
CA ILE A 111 -22.10 34.29 7.06
C ILE A 111 -22.64 34.58 8.47
#